data_AF-A0A8U0R774-F1
#
_entry.id   AF-A0A8U0R774-F1
#
_cell.length_a   1.000
_cell.length_b   1.000
_cell.length_c   1.000
_cell.angle_alpha   90.00
_cell.angle_beta   90.00
_cell.angle_gamma   90.00
#
_symmetry.space_group_name_H-M   'P 1'
#
loop_
_entity.id
_entity.type
_entity.pdbx_description
1 polymer ?
#
loop_
_entity_poly.entity_id
_entity_poly.type
_entity_poly.pdbx_seq_one_letter_code
_entity_poly.pdbx_strand_id
1 'polypeptide(L)'
;MAVLAPLIALVYSVPRLSRWLARPYYLLSALLSVAFLLVRKLPPLCNSLPTQREDGNPCDFDWREVEILMFLSAIVMMKNRRSITVEQHIGNIFMFSKVANAILFFRLDIRMGLLYITLCIVFLMTCKPPLYMGPEYIKYFSDKTIDEELERDKRVTWIVEFFANWSNDCQSFAPIYADLSLKYNCTGLNFGKVDVGRYTDVQSEHIAPHQAAPYPDPIPRWQRGHAAATD
;
A
#
# COMPACT_ATOMS: atom_id res chain seq x y z
N MET A 1 23.85 -23.47 6.39
CA MET A 1 24.33 -22.17 6.92
C MET A 1 23.64 -20.96 6.27
N ALA A 2 23.36 -20.96 4.95
CA ALA A 2 22.73 -19.84 4.25
C ALA A 2 21.26 -19.53 4.63
N VAL A 3 20.52 -20.52 5.19
CA VAL A 3 19.11 -20.34 5.61
C VAL A 3 18.99 -19.96 7.09
N LEU A 4 19.99 -20.31 7.90
CA LEU A 4 20.00 -20.02 9.34
C LEU A 4 20.27 -18.54 9.63
N ALA A 5 21.16 -17.89 8.87
CA ALA A 5 21.44 -16.46 9.03
C ALA A 5 20.20 -15.56 8.81
N PRO A 6 19.40 -15.71 7.73
CA PRO A 6 18.18 -14.92 7.56
C PRO A 6 17.10 -15.29 8.58
N LEU A 7 16.99 -16.56 9.00
CA LEU A 7 16.06 -16.95 10.06
C LEU A 7 16.44 -16.37 11.43
N ILE A 8 17.72 -16.33 11.77
CA ILE A 8 18.20 -15.74 13.03
C ILE A 8 18.04 -14.22 12.99
N ALA A 9 18.32 -13.58 11.86
CA ALA A 9 18.05 -12.15 11.65
C ALA A 9 16.56 -11.81 11.70
N LEU A 10 15.70 -12.70 11.15
CA LEU A 10 14.24 -12.60 11.26
C LEU A 10 13.82 -12.70 12.72
N VAL A 11 14.29 -13.71 13.47
CA VAL A 11 13.98 -13.92 14.89
C VAL A 11 14.46 -12.76 15.76
N TYR A 12 15.63 -12.18 15.49
CA TYR A 12 16.11 -10.99 16.20
C TYR A 12 15.28 -9.73 15.90
N SER A 13 14.65 -9.65 14.73
CA SER A 13 13.76 -8.56 14.35
C SER A 13 12.29 -8.79 14.75
N VAL A 14 11.89 -10.01 15.17
CA VAL A 14 10.55 -10.36 15.69
C VAL A 14 10.03 -9.43 16.80
N PRO A 15 10.79 -9.00 17.83
CA PRO A 15 10.25 -8.10 18.85
C PRO A 15 9.98 -6.66 18.35
N ARG A 16 10.59 -6.26 17.22
CA ARG A 16 10.31 -5.00 16.52
C ARG A 16 9.15 -5.17 15.54
N LEU A 17 9.13 -6.30 14.83
CA LEU A 17 8.07 -6.70 13.89
C LEU A 17 6.75 -7.03 14.59
N SER A 18 6.76 -7.57 15.80
CA SER A 18 5.55 -7.90 16.59
C SER A 18 4.84 -6.66 17.11
N ARG A 19 5.57 -5.62 17.55
CA ARG A 19 4.98 -4.31 17.87
C ARG A 19 4.36 -3.62 16.65
N TRP A 20 4.86 -3.98 15.47
CA TRP A 20 4.41 -3.45 14.20
C TRP A 20 3.20 -4.23 13.63
N LEU A 21 3.25 -5.57 13.73
CA LEU A 21 2.16 -6.52 13.47
C LEU A 21 1.02 -6.38 14.47
N ALA A 22 1.26 -5.97 15.72
CA ALA A 22 0.21 -5.77 16.73
C ALA A 22 -0.72 -4.59 16.41
N ARG A 23 -0.47 -3.84 15.33
CA ARG A 23 -1.42 -2.84 14.86
C ARG A 23 -2.63 -3.53 14.23
N PRO A 24 -3.86 -3.13 14.61
CA PRO A 24 -5.08 -3.80 14.16
C PRO A 24 -5.21 -3.80 12.63
N TYR A 25 -4.68 -2.78 11.95
CA TYR A 25 -4.68 -2.70 10.48
C TYR A 25 -3.99 -3.90 9.81
N TYR A 26 -2.75 -4.24 10.22
CA TYR A 26 -1.99 -5.33 9.57
C TYR A 26 -2.58 -6.69 9.92
N LEU A 27 -3.08 -6.91 11.15
CA LEU A 27 -3.74 -8.16 11.54
C LEU A 27 -5.05 -8.38 10.78
N LEU A 28 -5.92 -7.37 10.77
CA LEU A 28 -7.20 -7.44 10.06
C LEU A 28 -7.00 -7.57 8.56
N SER A 29 -6.01 -6.88 8.00
CA SER A 29 -5.67 -7.01 6.58
C SER A 29 -5.12 -8.39 6.26
N ALA A 30 -4.24 -8.95 7.10
CA ALA A 30 -3.75 -10.32 6.93
C ALA A 30 -4.89 -11.33 7.02
N LEU A 31 -5.76 -11.20 8.02
CA LEU A 31 -6.94 -12.06 8.21
C LEU A 31 -7.84 -12.03 6.97
N LEU A 32 -8.12 -10.84 6.44
CA LEU A 32 -8.85 -10.67 5.18
C LEU A 32 -8.15 -11.35 4.00
N SER A 33 -6.82 -11.19 3.89
CA SER A 33 -6.02 -11.79 2.83
C SER A 33 -5.91 -13.32 2.90
N VAL A 34 -6.10 -13.94 4.06
CA VAL A 34 -6.14 -15.41 4.20
C VAL A 34 -7.54 -15.97 4.45
N ALA A 35 -8.57 -15.12 4.46
CA ALA A 35 -9.93 -15.48 4.86
C ALA A 35 -10.49 -16.68 4.07
N PHE A 36 -10.28 -16.73 2.75
CA PHE A 36 -10.74 -17.83 1.93
C PHE A 36 -10.08 -19.17 2.32
N LEU A 37 -8.77 -19.15 2.56
CA LEU A 37 -8.03 -20.34 2.99
C LEU A 37 -8.49 -20.81 4.37
N LEU A 38 -8.75 -19.87 5.29
CA LEU A 38 -9.26 -20.17 6.63
C LEU A 38 -10.65 -20.79 6.57
N VAL A 39 -11.56 -20.23 5.78
CA VAL A 39 -12.93 -20.76 5.62
C VAL A 39 -12.90 -22.18 5.07
N ARG A 40 -11.97 -22.49 4.16
CA ARG A 40 -11.80 -23.83 3.58
C ARG A 40 -11.12 -24.84 4.51
N LYS A 41 -10.13 -24.43 5.30
CA LYS A 41 -9.31 -25.37 6.11
C LYS A 41 -9.76 -25.51 7.56
N LEU A 42 -10.61 -24.63 8.09
CA LEU A 42 -11.17 -24.80 9.43
C LEU A 42 -12.40 -25.71 9.40
N PRO A 43 -12.35 -26.90 10.04
CA PRO A 43 -13.47 -27.85 10.10
C PRO A 43 -14.85 -27.25 10.44
N PRO A 44 -14.99 -26.37 11.44
CA PRO A 44 -16.30 -25.84 11.79
C PRO A 44 -16.87 -24.90 10.71
N LEU A 45 -16.00 -24.19 9.99
CA LEU A 45 -16.42 -23.25 8.95
C LEU A 45 -16.68 -23.98 7.64
N CYS A 46 -15.80 -24.92 7.26
CA CYS A 46 -15.92 -25.61 5.98
C CYS A 46 -17.13 -26.55 5.92
N ASN A 47 -17.49 -27.20 7.03
CA ASN A 47 -18.69 -28.06 7.08
C ASN A 47 -20.01 -27.29 6.95
N SER A 48 -20.01 -25.98 7.21
CA SER A 48 -21.19 -25.12 7.09
C SER A 48 -21.25 -24.37 5.75
N LEU A 49 -20.30 -24.61 4.84
CA LEU A 49 -20.26 -23.93 3.55
C LEU A 49 -21.39 -24.42 2.63
N PRO A 50 -22.13 -23.50 1.98
CA PRO A 50 -23.07 -23.87 0.94
C PRO A 50 -22.28 -24.27 -0.32
N THR A 51 -21.89 -25.55 -0.42
CA THR A 51 -21.14 -26.05 -1.58
C THR A 51 -22.07 -26.78 -2.55
N GLN A 52 -22.20 -26.29 -3.79
CA GLN A 52 -22.81 -27.05 -4.90
C GLN A 52 -21.80 -28.05 -5.54
N ARG A 53 -20.96 -28.70 -4.73
CA ARG A 53 -19.90 -29.57 -5.24
C ARG A 53 -20.37 -31.02 -5.34
N GLU A 54 -20.06 -31.69 -6.45
CA GLU A 54 -20.37 -33.11 -6.67
C GLU A 54 -19.53 -34.04 -5.77
N ASP A 55 -18.31 -33.63 -5.38
CA ASP A 55 -17.38 -34.44 -4.58
C ASP A 55 -17.75 -34.61 -3.09
N GLY A 56 -18.75 -33.88 -2.58
CA GLY A 56 -19.23 -33.98 -1.20
C GLY A 56 -18.24 -33.54 -0.09
N ASN A 57 -17.00 -33.15 -0.42
CA ASN A 57 -16.00 -32.66 0.54
C ASN A 57 -15.84 -31.13 0.46
N PRO A 58 -16.41 -30.35 1.40
CA PRO A 58 -16.36 -28.89 1.36
C PRO A 58 -15.04 -28.29 1.88
N CYS A 59 -14.18 -29.08 2.53
CA CYS A 59 -12.94 -28.64 3.19
C CYS A 59 -11.69 -28.75 2.30
N ASP A 60 -11.83 -29.28 1.09
CA ASP A 60 -10.74 -29.33 0.12
C ASP A 60 -10.82 -28.20 -0.92
N PHE A 61 -9.67 -27.87 -1.50
CA PHE A 61 -9.61 -26.87 -2.55
C PHE A 61 -9.95 -27.47 -3.90
N ASP A 62 -10.72 -26.74 -4.70
CA ASP A 62 -10.96 -27.15 -6.08
C ASP A 62 -9.70 -26.95 -6.94
N TRP A 63 -9.55 -27.74 -8.00
CA TRP A 63 -8.49 -27.53 -9.00
C TRP A 63 -8.53 -26.12 -9.61
N ARG A 64 -9.73 -25.59 -9.84
CA ARG A 64 -9.93 -24.21 -10.31
C ARG A 64 -9.51 -23.17 -9.27
N GLU A 65 -9.70 -23.45 -7.99
CA GLU A 65 -9.27 -22.55 -6.90
C GLU A 65 -7.75 -22.57 -6.76
N VAL A 66 -7.14 -23.75 -6.85
CA VAL A 66 -5.68 -23.91 -6.88
C VAL A 66 -5.08 -23.18 -8.08
N GLU A 67 -5.69 -23.29 -9.26
CA GLU A 67 -5.29 -22.55 -10.46
C GLU A 67 -5.28 -21.03 -10.21
N ILE A 68 -6.35 -20.48 -9.61
CA ILE A 68 -6.45 -19.06 -9.24
C ILE A 68 -5.38 -18.66 -8.21
N LEU A 69 -5.15 -19.48 -7.17
CA LEU A 69 -4.15 -19.23 -6.14
C LEU A 69 -2.72 -19.26 -6.73
N MET A 70 -2.45 -20.17 -7.66
CA MET A 70 -1.19 -20.24 -8.39
C MET A 70 -0.98 -18.99 -9.25
N PHE A 71 -2.00 -18.56 -10.01
CA PHE A 71 -1.94 -17.31 -10.77
C PHE A 71 -1.70 -16.09 -9.88
N LEU A 72 -2.36 -16.03 -8.71
CA LEU A 72 -2.12 -14.96 -7.74
C LEU A 72 -0.67 -14.95 -7.27
N SER A 73 -0.11 -16.11 -6.90
CA SER A 73 1.28 -16.18 -6.43
C SER A 73 2.27 -15.68 -7.50
N ALA A 74 2.03 -15.99 -8.77
CA ALA A 74 2.82 -15.51 -9.88
C ALA A 74 2.68 -13.99 -10.08
N ILE A 75 1.46 -13.43 -10.04
CA ILE A 75 1.21 -11.98 -10.18
C ILE A 75 1.87 -11.21 -9.04
N VAL A 76 1.71 -11.68 -7.81
CA VAL A 76 2.33 -11.07 -6.62
C VAL A 76 3.85 -11.09 -6.78
N MET A 77 4.45 -12.22 -7.17
CA MET A 77 5.90 -12.32 -7.39
C MET A 77 6.40 -11.38 -8.49
N MET A 78 5.70 -11.29 -9.62
CA MET A 78 6.06 -10.39 -10.73
C MET A 78 5.94 -8.92 -10.34
N LYS A 79 4.84 -8.53 -9.68
CA LYS A 79 4.60 -7.14 -9.28
C LYS A 79 5.55 -6.70 -8.17
N ASN A 80 5.97 -7.65 -7.34
CA ASN A 80 6.88 -7.38 -6.23
C ASN A 80 8.35 -7.25 -6.62
N ARG A 81 8.71 -7.59 -7.86
CA ARG A 81 10.09 -7.45 -8.36
C ARG A 81 10.62 -6.00 -8.27
N ARG A 82 9.73 -5.01 -8.23
CA ARG A 82 10.07 -3.58 -8.20
C ARG A 82 9.81 -2.90 -6.85
N SER A 83 9.33 -3.61 -5.83
CA SER A 83 9.11 -2.99 -4.51
C SER A 83 10.45 -2.81 -3.80
N ILE A 84 10.80 -1.57 -3.47
CA ILE A 84 12.04 -1.24 -2.77
C ILE A 84 11.83 -1.27 -1.25
N THR A 85 10.63 -0.91 -0.78
CA THR A 85 10.28 -0.89 0.65
C THR A 85 9.43 -2.10 1.06
N VAL A 86 9.63 -2.59 2.29
CA VAL A 86 8.84 -3.68 2.89
C VAL A 86 7.36 -3.30 2.99
N GLU A 87 7.08 -2.03 3.27
CA GLU A 87 5.72 -1.48 3.30
C GLU A 87 4.99 -1.65 1.97
N GLN A 88 5.64 -1.27 0.87
CA GLN A 88 5.07 -1.40 -0.46
C GLN A 88 4.85 -2.87 -0.83
N HIS A 89 5.78 -3.74 -0.43
CA HIS A 89 5.66 -5.17 -0.65
C HIS A 89 4.40 -5.74 0.02
N ILE A 90 4.22 -5.46 1.32
CA ILE A 90 3.10 -5.94 2.11
C ILE A 90 1.77 -5.35 1.61
N GLY A 91 1.76 -4.05 1.29
CA GLY A 91 0.58 -3.37 0.74
C GLY A 91 0.11 -4.00 -0.58
N ASN A 92 1.04 -4.27 -1.49
CA ASN A 92 0.74 -4.95 -2.75
C ASN A 92 0.18 -6.36 -2.50
N ILE A 93 0.83 -7.17 -1.66
CA ILE A 93 0.34 -8.52 -1.31
C ILE A 93 -1.11 -8.44 -0.81
N PHE A 94 -1.38 -7.59 0.18
CA PHE A 94 -2.73 -7.49 0.75
C PHE A 94 -3.77 -7.02 -0.26
N MET A 95 -3.44 -6.07 -1.13
CA MET A 95 -4.35 -5.60 -2.16
C MET A 95 -4.71 -6.72 -3.15
N PHE A 96 -3.71 -7.41 -3.71
CA PHE A 96 -3.94 -8.49 -4.66
C PHE A 96 -4.64 -9.69 -4.01
N SER A 97 -4.25 -10.06 -2.79
CA SER A 97 -4.90 -11.13 -2.03
C SER A 97 -6.35 -10.82 -1.71
N LYS A 98 -6.70 -9.55 -1.39
CA LYS A 98 -8.11 -9.17 -1.16
C LYS A 98 -8.95 -9.29 -2.43
N VAL A 99 -8.42 -8.86 -3.57
CA VAL A 99 -9.12 -8.96 -4.86
C VAL A 99 -9.34 -10.44 -5.24
N ALA A 100 -8.32 -11.28 -5.10
CA ALA A 100 -8.46 -12.70 -5.40
C ALA A 100 -9.40 -13.42 -4.43
N ASN A 101 -9.34 -13.12 -3.13
CA ASN A 101 -10.31 -13.68 -2.17
C ASN A 101 -11.73 -13.27 -2.53
N ALA A 102 -11.96 -12.03 -2.98
CA ALA A 102 -13.28 -11.65 -3.48
C ALA A 102 -13.71 -12.55 -4.65
N ILE A 103 -12.86 -12.72 -5.67
CA ILE A 103 -13.15 -13.60 -6.82
C ILE A 103 -13.43 -15.04 -6.38
N LEU A 104 -12.64 -15.58 -5.46
CA LEU A 104 -12.80 -16.93 -4.91
C LEU A 104 -14.13 -17.07 -4.14
N PHE A 105 -14.50 -16.09 -3.32
CA PHE A 105 -15.78 -16.09 -2.63
C PHE A 105 -16.97 -15.94 -3.59
N PHE A 106 -16.89 -15.11 -4.64
CA PHE A 106 -17.94 -15.02 -5.67
C PHE A 106 -18.11 -16.33 -6.45
N ARG A 107 -17.01 -17.05 -6.69
CA ARG A 107 -17.04 -18.37 -7.33
C ARG A 107 -17.68 -19.43 -6.43
N LEU A 108 -17.44 -19.34 -5.12
CA LEU A 108 -18.04 -20.26 -4.14
C LEU A 108 -19.55 -20.03 -4.00
N ASP A 109 -19.96 -18.80 -3.69
CA ASP A 109 -21.36 -18.38 -3.60
C ASP A 109 -21.41 -16.86 -3.71
N ILE A 110 -22.30 -16.33 -4.56
CA ILE A 110 -22.49 -14.88 -4.72
C ILE A 110 -22.78 -14.17 -3.39
N ARG A 111 -23.48 -14.82 -2.46
CA ARG A 111 -23.81 -14.25 -1.13
C ARG A 111 -22.56 -14.07 -0.27
N MET A 112 -21.66 -15.05 -0.29
CA MET A 112 -20.39 -15.00 0.45
C MET A 112 -19.43 -13.98 -0.18
N GLY A 113 -19.42 -13.89 -1.51
CA GLY A 113 -18.68 -12.86 -2.25
C GLY A 113 -19.13 -11.44 -1.87
N LEU A 114 -20.44 -11.19 -1.83
CA LEU A 114 -21.00 -9.91 -1.40
C LEU A 114 -20.65 -9.58 0.05
N LEU A 115 -20.80 -10.54 0.97
CA LEU A 115 -20.44 -10.37 2.39
C LEU A 115 -18.96 -9.99 2.55
N TYR A 116 -18.07 -10.68 1.82
CA TYR A 116 -16.64 -10.39 1.87
C TYR A 116 -16.30 -9.00 1.30
N ILE A 117 -16.94 -8.57 0.21
CA ILE A 117 -16.79 -7.20 -0.31
C ILE A 117 -17.25 -6.18 0.72
N THR A 118 -18.42 -6.37 1.35
CA THR A 118 -18.93 -5.46 2.37
C THR A 118 -17.92 -5.35 3.52
N LEU A 119 -17.34 -6.47 3.97
CA LEU A 119 -16.34 -6.47 5.03
C LEU A 119 -15.05 -5.74 4.60
N CYS A 120 -14.62 -5.90 3.34
CA CYS A 120 -13.50 -5.14 2.79
C CYS A 120 -13.77 -3.63 2.74
N ILE A 121 -14.98 -3.21 2.35
CA ILE A 121 -15.38 -1.79 2.32
C ILE A 121 -15.42 -1.21 3.73
N VAL A 122 -16.02 -1.93 4.68
CA VAL A 122 -16.03 -1.53 6.10
C VAL A 122 -14.60 -1.37 6.59
N PHE A 123 -13.71 -2.33 6.32
CA PHE A 123 -12.29 -2.25 6.68
C PHE A 123 -11.61 -1.00 6.10
N LEU A 124 -11.85 -0.67 4.83
CA LEU A 124 -11.30 0.54 4.20
C LEU A 124 -11.79 1.82 4.88
N MET A 125 -13.05 1.86 5.32
CA MET A 125 -13.64 3.00 6.02
C MET A 125 -13.14 3.13 7.47
N THR A 126 -13.02 2.01 8.19
CA THR A 126 -12.67 1.99 9.61
C THR A 126 -11.17 2.04 9.86
N CYS A 127 -10.36 1.53 8.94
CA CYS A 127 -8.92 1.36 9.14
C CYS A 127 -8.14 2.04 8.02
N LYS A 128 -7.69 3.28 8.28
CA LYS A 128 -6.74 3.96 7.38
C LYS A 128 -5.37 3.27 7.45
N PRO A 129 -4.64 3.15 6.33
CA PRO A 129 -3.27 2.65 6.35
C PRO A 129 -2.40 3.53 7.26
N PRO A 130 -1.55 2.94 8.09
CA PRO A 130 -0.68 3.72 8.96
C PRO A 130 0.35 4.46 8.12
N LEU A 131 0.48 5.76 8.36
CA LEU A 131 1.59 6.55 7.84
C LEU A 131 2.91 6.08 8.46
N TYR A 132 4.02 6.40 7.79
CA TYR A 132 5.35 6.20 8.35
C TYR A 132 5.43 6.88 9.73
N MET A 133 5.90 6.15 10.74
CA MET A 133 5.91 6.57 12.15
C MET A 133 7.30 6.40 12.78
N GLY A 134 8.34 6.47 11.96
CA GLY A 134 9.72 6.44 12.41
C GLY A 134 10.16 7.79 13.00
N PRO A 135 11.39 7.87 13.54
CA PRO A 135 11.98 9.16 13.87
C PRO A 135 12.09 10.01 12.61
N GLU A 136 11.62 11.24 12.65
CA GLU A 136 11.76 12.21 11.57
C GLU A 136 11.90 13.62 12.17
N TYR A 137 12.65 14.48 11.49
CA TYR A 137 12.77 15.89 11.86
C TYR A 137 12.14 16.75 10.77
N ILE A 138 10.81 16.68 10.70
CA ILE A 138 10.03 17.28 9.63
C ILE A 138 8.91 18.13 10.23
N LYS A 139 8.77 19.37 9.76
CA LYS A 139 7.67 20.24 10.16
C LYS A 139 6.46 20.02 9.25
N TYR A 140 5.31 19.73 9.84
CA TYR A 140 4.06 19.62 9.09
C TYR A 140 3.43 21.00 8.94
N PHE A 141 3.24 21.43 7.69
CA PHE A 141 2.62 22.70 7.38
C PHE A 141 1.13 22.53 7.19
N SER A 142 0.37 23.47 7.74
CA SER A 142 -1.03 23.70 7.38
C SER A 142 -1.10 24.84 6.37
N ASP A 143 -2.14 24.83 5.53
CA ASP A 143 -2.45 25.86 4.52
C ASP A 143 -2.13 27.30 4.98
N LYS A 144 -2.67 27.72 6.12
CA LYS A 144 -2.48 29.10 6.65
C LYS A 144 -1.10 29.41 7.22
N THR A 145 -0.28 28.40 7.49
CA THR A 145 0.99 28.54 8.23
C THR A 145 2.22 28.40 7.35
N ILE A 146 2.04 27.99 6.09
CA ILE A 146 3.18 27.74 5.19
C ILE A 146 3.89 29.05 4.84
N ASP A 147 3.13 30.08 4.44
CA ASP A 147 3.67 31.37 4.03
C ASP A 147 4.33 32.10 5.20
N GLU A 148 3.65 32.13 6.35
CA GLU A 148 4.17 32.78 7.56
C GLU A 148 5.51 32.17 8.02
N GLU A 149 5.64 30.84 7.95
CA GLU A 149 6.85 30.15 8.37
C GLU A 149 7.97 30.24 7.32
N LEU A 150 7.62 30.29 6.04
CA LEU A 150 8.59 30.47 4.96
C LEU A 150 9.15 31.90 4.93
N GLU A 151 8.32 32.90 5.22
CA GLU A 151 8.74 34.31 5.25
C GLU A 151 9.45 34.70 6.56
N ARG A 152 9.21 33.99 7.66
CA ARG A 152 9.79 34.29 8.98
C ARG A 152 11.32 34.30 8.99
N ASP A 153 11.97 33.35 8.30
CA ASP A 153 13.43 33.28 8.26
C ASP A 153 13.96 32.96 6.86
N LYS A 154 14.24 34.03 6.10
CA LYS A 154 14.80 33.97 4.73
C LYS A 154 16.22 33.39 4.67
N ARG A 155 16.89 33.18 5.81
CA ARG A 155 18.23 32.56 5.85
C ARG A 155 18.18 31.04 5.84
N VAL A 156 17.00 30.46 6.09
CA VAL A 156 16.79 29.02 6.14
C VAL A 156 16.15 28.55 4.85
N THR A 157 16.78 27.56 4.20
CA THR A 157 16.21 26.90 3.02
C THR A 157 15.30 25.75 3.47
N TRP A 158 14.13 25.64 2.87
CA TRP A 158 13.17 24.57 3.15
C TRP A 158 13.08 23.60 1.98
N ILE A 159 13.18 22.31 2.27
CA ILE A 159 12.77 21.25 1.33
C ILE A 159 11.38 20.81 1.77
N VAL A 160 10.36 21.09 0.96
CA VAL A 160 8.97 20.76 1.27
C VAL A 160 8.48 19.62 0.39
N GLU A 161 8.02 18.53 1.00
CA GLU A 161 7.37 17.42 0.33
C GLU A 161 5.84 17.64 0.32
N PHE A 162 5.27 17.75 -0.88
CA PHE A 162 3.83 17.72 -1.09
C PHE A 162 3.38 16.27 -1.26
N PHE A 163 2.68 15.74 -0.26
CA PHE A 163 2.36 14.32 -0.19
C PHE A 163 0.85 14.10 -0.09
N ALA A 164 0.41 12.93 -0.57
CA ALA A 164 -0.97 12.49 -0.46
C ALA A 164 -1.04 11.19 0.35
N ASN A 165 -1.83 11.19 1.43
CA ASN A 165 -1.97 10.05 2.34
C ASN A 165 -2.50 8.78 1.68
N TRP A 166 -3.21 8.90 0.56
CA TRP A 166 -3.78 7.78 -0.20
C TRP A 166 -2.87 7.26 -1.31
N SER A 167 -1.79 7.99 -1.64
CA SER A 167 -0.87 7.58 -2.70
C SER A 167 0.16 6.59 -2.16
N ASN A 168 0.20 5.40 -2.77
CA ASN A 168 1.21 4.38 -2.43
C ASN A 168 2.64 4.88 -2.70
N ASP A 169 2.84 5.66 -3.77
CA ASP A 169 4.17 6.18 -4.11
C ASP A 169 4.67 7.16 -3.03
N CYS A 170 3.80 8.04 -2.53
CA CYS A 170 4.11 8.93 -1.40
C CYS A 170 4.42 8.15 -0.12
N GLN A 171 3.62 7.12 0.21
CA GLN A 171 3.89 6.26 1.36
C GLN A 171 5.23 5.52 1.25
N SER A 172 5.62 5.12 0.02
CA SER A 172 6.90 4.47 -0.24
C SER A 172 8.11 5.42 -0.11
N PHE A 173 7.90 6.71 -0.40
CA PHE A 173 8.92 7.75 -0.33
C PHE A 173 9.11 8.31 1.09
N ALA A 174 8.05 8.32 1.90
CA ALA A 174 8.07 8.79 3.28
C ALA A 174 9.26 8.31 4.15
N PRO A 175 9.68 7.02 4.15
CA PRO A 175 10.85 6.58 4.92
C PRO A 175 12.17 7.17 4.42
N ILE A 176 12.31 7.36 3.11
CA ILE A 176 13.53 7.94 2.51
C ILE A 176 13.62 9.42 2.91
N TYR A 177 12.49 10.13 2.79
CA TYR A 177 12.41 11.53 3.17
C TYR A 177 12.64 11.76 4.66
N ALA A 178 12.12 10.87 5.52
CA ALA A 178 12.41 10.88 6.95
C ALA A 178 13.91 10.68 7.25
N ASP A 179 14.57 9.73 6.60
CA ASP A 179 16.01 9.49 6.77
C ASP A 179 16.86 10.69 6.32
N LEU A 180 16.47 11.35 5.22
CA LEU A 180 17.10 12.60 4.78
C LEU A 180 16.96 13.71 5.82
N SER A 181 15.76 13.86 6.40
CA SER A 181 15.51 14.85 7.44
C SER A 181 16.39 14.65 8.68
N LEU A 182 16.64 13.39 9.06
CA LEU A 182 17.48 13.09 10.22
C LEU A 182 18.97 13.36 9.94
N LYS A 183 19.44 13.13 8.71
CA LYS A 183 20.86 13.25 8.33
C LYS A 183 21.30 14.67 8.00
N TYR A 184 20.42 15.45 7.37
CA TYR A 184 20.79 16.73 6.76
C TYR A 184 20.14 17.96 7.42
N ASN A 185 19.35 17.76 8.47
CA ASN A 185 18.79 18.87 9.23
C ASN A 185 19.91 19.70 9.88
N CYS A 186 20.01 20.97 9.50
CA CYS A 186 20.99 21.91 10.01
C CYS A 186 20.39 23.32 10.11
N THR A 187 21.10 24.26 10.72
CA THR A 187 20.58 25.62 11.00
C THR A 187 20.18 26.42 9.76
N GLY A 188 20.62 26.01 8.56
CA GLY A 188 20.25 26.65 7.29
C GLY A 188 19.39 25.77 6.37
N LEU A 189 19.06 24.53 6.75
CA LEU A 189 18.27 23.61 5.94
C LEU A 189 17.28 22.82 6.80
N ASN A 190 15.99 23.05 6.55
CA ASN A 190 14.90 22.36 7.22
C ASN A 190 14.05 21.55 6.24
N PHE A 191 13.36 20.55 6.76
CA PHE A 191 12.46 19.68 6.01
C PHE A 191 11.00 19.89 6.44
N GLY A 192 10.08 19.88 5.49
CA GLY A 192 8.66 20.06 5.76
C GLY A 192 7.74 19.23 4.88
N LYS A 193 6.51 19.01 5.34
CA LYS A 193 5.50 18.18 4.66
C LYS A 193 4.17 18.92 4.58
N VAL A 194 3.51 18.86 3.41
CA VAL A 194 2.18 19.43 3.16
C VAL A 194 1.25 18.35 2.60
N ASP A 195 0.11 18.14 3.26
CA ASP A 195 -0.92 17.19 2.80
C ASP A 195 -1.79 17.81 1.70
N VAL A 196 -1.47 17.52 0.44
CA VAL A 196 -2.25 18.02 -0.72
C VAL A 196 -3.60 17.34 -0.87
N GLY A 197 -3.80 16.19 -0.21
CA GLY A 197 -5.11 15.55 -0.14
C GLY A 197 -6.11 16.32 0.71
N ARG A 198 -5.62 17.18 1.61
CA ARG A 198 -6.44 18.04 2.47
C ARG A 198 -6.46 19.49 1.98
N TYR A 199 -5.33 19.97 1.45
CA TYR A 199 -5.14 21.36 1.04
C TYR A 199 -4.76 21.40 -0.45
N THR A 200 -5.76 21.32 -1.32
CA THR A 200 -5.55 21.29 -2.78
C THR A 200 -5.04 22.62 -3.33
N ASP A 201 -5.40 23.73 -2.67
CA ASP A 201 -5.19 25.08 -3.18
C ASP A 201 -3.71 25.52 -3.04
N VAL A 202 -3.03 25.05 -1.99
CA VAL A 202 -1.60 25.29 -1.74
C VAL A 202 -0.72 24.76 -2.86
N GLN A 203 -1.12 23.62 -3.46
CA GLN A 203 -0.34 22.99 -4.52
C GLN A 203 -0.28 23.87 -5.77
N SER A 204 -1.42 24.44 -6.18
CA SER A 204 -1.50 25.32 -7.36
C SER A 204 -0.76 26.63 -7.19
N GLU A 205 -0.62 27.11 -5.95
CA GLU A 205 0.04 28.37 -5.64
C GLU A 205 1.57 28.23 -5.58
N HIS A 206 2.06 27.08 -5.08
CA HIS A 206 3.48 26.88 -4.80
C HIS A 206 4.22 25.98 -5.80
N ILE A 207 3.51 25.17 -6.58
CA ILE A 207 4.11 24.24 -7.55
C ILE A 207 3.78 24.69 -8.97
N ALA A 208 4.81 25.11 -9.72
CA ALA A 208 4.70 25.23 -11.16
C ALA A 208 4.49 23.82 -11.76
N PRO A 209 3.65 23.64 -12.81
CA PRO A 209 3.24 22.33 -13.32
C PRO A 209 4.40 21.41 -13.75
N HIS A 210 5.61 21.93 -13.92
CA HIS A 210 6.82 21.20 -14.29
C HIS A 210 7.56 20.54 -13.12
N GLN A 211 7.25 20.88 -11.87
CA GLN A 211 7.90 20.34 -10.66
C GLN A 211 7.08 19.25 -9.95
N ALA A 212 5.82 19.03 -10.37
CA ALA A 212 5.08 17.84 -9.98
C ALA A 212 5.74 16.62 -10.64
N ALA A 213 5.98 15.55 -9.88
CA ALA A 213 6.40 14.28 -10.47
C ALA A 213 5.39 13.92 -11.58
N PRO A 214 5.83 13.69 -12.82
CA PRO A 214 4.90 13.44 -13.91
C PRO A 214 4.13 12.17 -13.60
N TYR A 215 2.82 12.31 -13.32
CA TYR A 215 1.91 11.23 -13.65
C TYR A 215 2.06 11.05 -15.15
N PRO A 216 2.52 9.90 -15.67
CA PRO A 216 2.55 9.73 -17.11
C PRO A 216 1.09 9.77 -17.56
N ASP A 217 0.70 10.91 -18.14
CA ASP A 217 -0.53 10.98 -18.90
C ASP A 217 -0.50 9.81 -19.89
N PRO A 218 -1.56 8.99 -19.95
CA PRO A 218 -1.66 8.00 -21.01
C PRO A 218 -1.69 8.78 -22.32
N ILE A 219 -0.57 8.82 -23.04
CA ILE A 219 -0.46 9.45 -24.35
C ILE A 219 -1.68 8.98 -25.17
N PRO A 220 -2.58 9.90 -25.59
CA PRO A 220 -3.71 9.54 -26.41
C PRO A 220 -3.22 8.80 -27.65
N ARG A 221 -3.79 7.62 -27.92
CA ARG A 221 -3.38 6.70 -28.99
C ARG A 221 -3.23 7.38 -30.38
N TRP A 222 -3.88 8.52 -30.59
CA TRP A 222 -3.85 9.33 -31.81
C TRP A 222 -2.50 10.04 -32.10
N GLN A 223 -1.66 10.32 -31.09
CA GLN A 223 -0.36 10.97 -31.32
C GLN A 223 0.74 10.00 -31.79
N ARG A 224 0.52 8.68 -31.73
CA ARG A 224 1.53 7.67 -32.12
C ARG A 224 1.66 7.47 -33.64
N GLY A 225 0.71 7.99 -34.43
CA GLY A 225 0.66 7.77 -35.88
C GLY A 225 1.31 8.85 -36.75
N HIS A 226 1.62 10.03 -36.19
CA HIS A 226 2.08 11.18 -36.99
C HIS A 226 3.60 11.43 -36.96
N ALA A 227 4.36 10.65 -36.19
CA ALA A 227 5.82 10.81 -36.08
C ALA A 227 6.64 9.84 -36.97
N ALA A 228 5.99 9.09 -37.89
CA ALA A 228 6.66 8.11 -38.75
C ALA A 228 6.60 8.46 -40.24
N ALA A 229 6.28 9.71 -40.61
CA ALA A 229 6.16 10.13 -41.99
C ALA A 229 6.62 11.58 -42.21
N THR A 230 7.87 11.88 -41.84
CA THR A 230 8.68 12.94 -42.46
C THR A 230 10.13 12.71 -42.02
N ASP A 231 10.98 12.54 -43.03
CA ASP A 231 12.44 12.38 -43.07
C ASP A 231 13.04 11.03 -42.66
#